data_AF-A0A6H2GYP9-F1
#
_entry.id   AF-A0A6H2GYP9-F1
#
_cell.length_a   1.000
_cell.length_b   1.000
_cell.length_c   1.000
_cell.angle_alpha   90.00
_cell.angle_beta   90.00
_cell.angle_gamma   90.00
#
_symmetry.space_group_name_H-M   'P 1'
#
loop_
_entity.id
_entity.type
_entity.pdbx_description
1 polymer ?
#
loop_
_entity_poly.entity_id
_entity_poly.type
_entity_poly.pdbx_seq_one_letter_code
_entity_poly.pdbx_strand_id
1 'polypeptide(L)'
;MKQEPQPKRSMTTAVLFILLTMSLVGNVFLFAHYLQEKQQERVAQGEQAFTLWKETQAGLEKASQAFGKLREEEAAQEKLRLSVLYGLSEDGQGEALSDIPLPELFEAARSHSADWPDTAGSSAEDFNQQVRRTALEGSEEELQRLSGVLAELKQLADSVDTSIASRERYLTLLADKNWPEAARRMADIVDGFKTGD
;
A
#
# COMPACT_ATOMS: atom_id res chain seq x y z
N MET A 1 81.56 -35.00 -7.88
CA MET A 1 80.77 -33.96 -7.19
C MET A 1 79.31 -34.21 -7.51
N LYS A 2 78.50 -34.65 -6.54
CA LYS A 2 77.05 -34.89 -6.73
C LYS A 2 76.32 -33.55 -6.52
N GLN A 3 75.60 -33.08 -7.54
CA GLN A 3 74.68 -31.94 -7.38
C GLN A 3 73.44 -32.43 -6.61
N GLU A 4 73.17 -31.82 -5.47
CA GLU A 4 71.91 -32.00 -4.74
C GLU A 4 70.77 -31.34 -5.54
N PRO A 5 69.65 -32.05 -5.81
CA PRO A 5 68.51 -31.44 -6.46
C PRO A 5 67.81 -30.50 -5.47
N GLN A 6 67.89 -29.18 -5.72
CA GLN A 6 67.09 -28.20 -4.99
C GLN A 6 65.60 -28.56 -5.12
N PRO A 7 64.83 -28.57 -4.01
CA PRO A 7 63.40 -28.79 -4.10
C PRO A 7 62.76 -27.60 -4.83
N LYS A 8 62.27 -27.83 -6.06
CA LYS A 8 61.33 -26.91 -6.72
C LYS A 8 60.09 -26.83 -5.85
N ARG A 9 60.06 -25.87 -4.90
CA ARG A 9 58.91 -25.59 -4.05
C ARG A 9 57.68 -25.47 -4.95
N SER A 10 56.65 -26.27 -4.66
CA SER A 10 55.42 -26.38 -5.45
C SER A 10 54.67 -25.04 -5.49
N MET A 11 55.05 -24.15 -6.41
CA MET A 11 54.33 -22.91 -6.70
C MET A 11 52.89 -23.19 -7.16
N THR A 12 52.66 -24.35 -7.79
CA THR A 12 51.34 -24.81 -8.23
C THR A 12 50.36 -24.93 -7.08
N THR A 13 50.80 -25.44 -5.92
CA THR A 13 49.94 -25.54 -4.73
C THR A 13 49.57 -24.17 -4.19
N ALA A 14 50.51 -23.23 -4.16
CA ALA A 14 50.24 -21.85 -3.73
C ALA A 14 49.27 -21.13 -4.68
N VAL A 15 49.45 -21.28 -6.00
CA VAL A 15 48.56 -20.70 -7.01
C VAL A 15 47.15 -21.32 -6.92
N LEU A 16 47.04 -22.64 -6.74
CA LEU A 16 45.75 -23.30 -6.54
C LEU A 16 45.04 -22.82 -5.27
N PHE A 17 45.78 -22.64 -4.16
CA PHE A 17 45.21 -22.09 -2.94
C PHE A 17 44.69 -20.66 -3.14
N ILE A 18 45.43 -19.81 -3.85
CA ILE A 18 45.01 -18.44 -4.17
C ILE A 18 43.77 -18.43 -5.07
N LEU A 19 43.72 -19.30 -6.09
CA LEU A 19 42.55 -19.42 -6.97
C LEU A 19 41.34 -19.95 -6.22
N LEU A 20 41.53 -20.92 -5.32
CA LEU A 20 40.45 -21.48 -4.50
C LEU A 20 39.90 -20.45 -3.53
N THR A 21 40.77 -19.67 -2.85
CA THR A 21 40.33 -18.62 -1.93
C THR A 21 39.65 -17.47 -2.69
N MET A 22 40.17 -17.05 -3.84
CA MET A 22 39.52 -16.05 -4.69
C MET A 22 38.16 -16.53 -5.20
N SER A 23 38.03 -17.80 -5.58
CA SER A 23 36.75 -18.39 -6.00
C SER A 23 35.75 -18.46 -4.84
N LEU A 24 36.20 -18.85 -3.65
CA LEU A 24 35.36 -18.89 -2.44
C LEU A 24 34.89 -17.47 -2.06
N VAL A 25 35.81 -16.51 -2.00
CA VAL A 25 35.52 -15.10 -1.67
C VAL A 25 34.58 -14.50 -2.70
N GLY A 26 34.81 -14.75 -3.99
CA GLY A 26 33.94 -14.27 -5.07
C GLY A 26 32.52 -14.80 -4.93
N ASN A 27 32.34 -16.09 -4.67
CA ASN A 27 31.01 -16.68 -4.49
C ASN A 27 30.29 -16.13 -3.26
N VAL A 28 30.99 -16.00 -2.13
CA VAL A 28 30.40 -15.43 -0.91
C VAL A 28 30.04 -13.95 -1.12
N PHE A 29 30.89 -13.20 -1.80
CA PHE A 29 30.63 -11.79 -2.12
C PHE A 29 29.40 -11.62 -3.04
N LEU A 30 29.32 -12.41 -4.11
CA LEU A 30 28.16 -12.40 -5.01
C LEU A 30 26.87 -12.79 -4.30
N PHE A 31 26.93 -13.82 -3.43
CA PHE A 31 25.78 -14.23 -2.64
C PHE A 31 25.34 -13.17 -1.63
N ALA A 32 26.28 -12.50 -0.97
CA ALA A 32 25.99 -11.40 -0.05
C ALA A 32 25.34 -10.21 -0.80
N HIS A 33 25.87 -9.84 -1.97
CA HIS A 33 25.30 -8.79 -2.80
C HIS A 33 23.87 -9.12 -3.23
N TYR A 34 23.64 -10.34 -3.70
CA TYR A 34 22.33 -10.83 -4.10
C TYR A 34 21.31 -10.78 -2.95
N LEU A 35 21.72 -11.18 -1.74
CA LEU A 35 20.85 -11.08 -0.56
C LEU A 35 20.53 -9.63 -0.20
N GLN A 36 21.50 -8.73 -0.33
CA GLN A 36 21.30 -7.31 -0.04
C GLN A 36 20.33 -6.66 -1.03
N GLU A 37 20.49 -6.92 -2.34
CA GLU A 37 19.58 -6.42 -3.37
C GLU A 37 18.15 -6.90 -3.14
N LYS A 38 17.96 -8.20 -2.87
CA LYS A 38 16.65 -8.77 -2.56
C LYS A 38 16.02 -8.16 -1.32
N GLN A 39 16.81 -7.90 -0.28
CA GLN A 39 16.29 -7.24 0.91
C GLN A 39 15.87 -5.80 0.61
N GLN A 40 16.64 -5.08 -0.21
CA GLN A 40 16.31 -3.71 -0.58
C GLN A 40 15.04 -3.63 -1.43
N GLU A 41 14.87 -4.55 -2.39
CA GLU A 41 13.65 -4.67 -3.19
C GLU A 41 12.42 -4.93 -2.32
N ARG A 42 12.51 -5.87 -1.38
CA ARG A 42 11.41 -6.15 -0.43
C ARG A 42 11.11 -4.95 0.46
N VAL A 43 12.11 -4.22 0.91
CA VAL A 43 11.87 -2.99 1.70
C VAL A 43 11.11 -1.96 0.86
N ALA A 44 11.49 -1.76 -0.40
CA ALA A 44 10.82 -0.82 -1.30
C ALA A 44 9.37 -1.23 -1.58
N GLN A 45 9.10 -2.52 -1.82
CA GLN A 45 7.74 -3.04 -1.98
C GLN A 45 6.90 -2.82 -0.71
N GLY A 46 7.49 -3.04 0.47
CA GLY A 46 6.79 -2.85 1.74
C GLY A 46 6.54 -1.40 2.07
N GLU A 47 7.48 -0.51 1.71
CA GLU A 47 7.31 0.93 1.81
C GLU A 47 6.18 1.44 0.91
N GLN A 48 6.11 0.93 -0.32
CA GLN A 48 5.02 1.26 -1.24
C GLN A 48 3.67 0.81 -0.70
N ALA A 49 3.54 -0.45 -0.27
CA ALA A 49 2.30 -0.97 0.31
C ALA A 49 1.89 -0.19 1.57
N PHE A 50 2.86 0.14 2.43
CA PHE A 50 2.64 0.96 3.63
C PHE A 50 2.13 2.35 3.28
N THR A 51 2.73 2.99 2.28
CA THR A 51 2.35 4.35 1.85
C THR A 51 0.95 4.36 1.28
N LEU A 52 0.63 3.44 0.36
CA LEU A 52 -0.70 3.30 -0.22
C LEU A 52 -1.77 3.03 0.84
N TRP A 53 -1.47 2.15 1.81
CA TRP A 53 -2.39 1.88 2.92
C TRP A 53 -2.64 3.13 3.77
N LYS A 54 -1.57 3.85 4.12
CA LYS A 54 -1.67 5.07 4.92
C LYS A 54 -2.43 6.17 4.20
N GLU A 55 -2.21 6.33 2.90
CA GLU A 55 -2.95 7.28 2.05
C GLU A 55 -4.42 6.89 1.94
N THR A 56 -4.72 5.59 1.80
CA THR A 56 -6.10 5.07 1.81
C THR A 56 -6.80 5.37 3.14
N GLN A 57 -6.12 5.11 4.26
CA GLN A 57 -6.66 5.40 5.60
C GLN A 57 -6.94 6.90 5.77
N ALA A 58 -6.01 7.76 5.33
CA ALA A 58 -6.21 9.21 5.37
C ALA A 58 -7.35 9.67 4.45
N GLY A 59 -7.48 9.09 3.26
CA GLY A 59 -8.59 9.36 2.34
C GLY A 59 -9.95 8.96 2.93
N LEU A 60 -10.04 7.77 3.53
CA LEU A 60 -11.24 7.28 4.20
C LEU A 60 -11.61 8.11 5.43
N GLU A 61 -10.64 8.59 6.20
CA GLU A 61 -10.85 9.53 7.30
C GLU A 61 -11.50 10.82 6.79
N LYS A 62 -10.90 11.43 5.77
CA LYS A 62 -11.41 12.68 5.18
C LYS A 62 -12.81 12.50 4.61
N ALA A 63 -13.05 11.41 3.88
CA ALA A 63 -14.37 11.10 3.34
C ALA A 63 -15.39 10.90 4.47
N SER A 64 -15.04 10.17 5.54
CA SER A 64 -15.94 9.97 6.68
C SER A 64 -16.30 11.29 7.37
N GLN A 65 -15.32 12.17 7.58
CA GLN A 65 -15.55 13.49 8.17
C GLN A 65 -16.39 14.40 7.27
N ALA A 66 -16.12 14.40 5.96
CA ALA A 66 -16.86 15.13 4.96
C ALA A 66 -18.35 14.73 4.97
N PHE A 67 -18.64 13.43 4.92
CA PHE A 67 -20.00 12.92 4.93
C PHE A 67 -20.71 13.12 6.29
N GLY A 68 -19.96 13.14 7.39
CA GLY A 68 -20.49 13.55 8.70
C GLY A 68 -21.00 14.99 8.68
N LYS A 69 -20.18 15.94 8.18
CA LYS A 69 -20.57 17.36 8.05
C LYS A 69 -21.78 17.56 7.14
N LEU A 70 -21.81 16.84 6.00
CA LEU A 70 -22.92 16.92 5.04
C LEU A 70 -24.26 16.43 5.61
N ARG A 71 -24.23 15.55 6.62
CA ARG A 71 -25.43 15.08 7.33
C ARG A 71 -25.92 16.03 8.42
N GLU A 72 -25.03 16.75 9.09
CA GLU A 72 -25.40 17.61 10.22
C GLU A 72 -26.03 18.96 9.79
N GLU A 73 -25.68 19.46 8.60
CA GLU A 73 -26.10 20.77 8.11
C GLU A 73 -27.16 20.67 6.98
N GLU A 74 -28.37 20.22 7.33
CA GLU A 74 -29.51 20.02 6.39
C GLU A 74 -29.93 21.27 5.59
N ALA A 75 -29.61 22.49 6.05
CA ALA A 75 -30.24 23.72 5.55
C ALA A 75 -29.35 24.62 4.64
N ALA A 76 -28.06 24.33 4.48
CA ALA A 76 -27.11 25.14 3.69
C ALA A 76 -26.34 24.32 2.64
N GLN A 77 -27.00 23.31 2.09
CA GLN A 77 -26.38 22.18 1.40
C GLN A 77 -25.48 22.56 0.22
N GLU A 78 -25.84 23.51 -0.65
CA GLU A 78 -25.07 23.69 -1.88
C GLU A 78 -23.66 24.29 -1.64
N LYS A 79 -23.56 25.34 -0.80
CA LYS A 79 -22.27 25.93 -0.45
C LYS A 79 -21.41 24.99 0.37
N LEU A 80 -22.01 24.22 1.28
CA LEU A 80 -21.30 23.23 2.08
C LEU A 80 -20.81 22.05 1.22
N ARG A 81 -21.62 21.56 0.28
CA ARG A 81 -21.22 20.49 -0.63
C ARG A 81 -20.07 20.92 -1.53
N LEU A 82 -20.10 22.15 -2.04
CA LEU A 82 -19.00 22.73 -2.79
C LEU A 82 -17.76 22.96 -1.91
N SER A 83 -17.92 23.39 -0.65
CA SER A 83 -16.79 23.58 0.26
C SER A 83 -16.12 22.27 0.65
N VAL A 84 -16.90 21.21 0.85
CA VAL A 84 -16.40 19.85 1.11
C VAL A 84 -15.68 19.29 -0.12
N LEU A 85 -16.23 19.46 -1.32
CA LEU A 85 -15.61 18.92 -2.53
C LEU A 85 -14.34 19.67 -2.96
N TYR A 86 -14.34 21.00 -2.85
CA TYR A 86 -13.27 21.85 -3.36
C TYR A 86 -12.38 22.47 -2.28
N GLY A 87 -12.63 22.18 -1.00
CA GLY A 87 -11.88 22.77 0.11
C GLY A 87 -12.15 24.26 0.33
N LEU A 88 -13.29 24.77 -0.16
CA LEU A 88 -13.65 26.19 -0.11
C LEU A 88 -14.25 26.56 1.26
N SER A 89 -13.47 26.50 2.34
CA SER A 89 -13.91 27.05 3.64
C SER A 89 -13.62 28.56 3.72
N GLU A 90 -14.45 29.31 4.48
CA GLU A 90 -14.25 30.75 4.72
C GLU A 90 -12.89 31.05 5.38
N ASP A 91 -12.32 30.06 6.07
CA ASP A 91 -11.02 30.16 6.77
C ASP A 91 -9.82 29.74 5.89
N GLY A 92 -10.05 29.31 4.64
CA GLY A 92 -9.00 28.86 3.71
C GLY A 92 -8.29 27.55 4.11
N GLN A 93 -8.79 26.86 5.13
CA GLN A 93 -8.24 25.59 5.66
C GLN A 93 -9.07 24.36 5.26
N GLY A 94 -9.99 24.50 4.31
CA GLY A 94 -10.80 23.38 3.84
C GLY A 94 -9.92 22.37 3.11
N GLU A 95 -9.82 21.15 3.63
CA GLU A 95 -9.27 20.05 2.87
C GLU A 95 -10.35 19.50 1.93
N ALA A 96 -10.09 19.58 0.63
CA ALA A 96 -10.97 19.01 -0.39
C ALA A 96 -11.09 17.48 -0.23
N LEU A 97 -12.26 16.95 -0.60
CA LEU A 97 -12.45 15.51 -0.78
C LEU A 97 -11.49 15.00 -1.87
N SER A 98 -10.42 14.32 -1.44
CA SER A 98 -9.43 13.71 -2.33
C SER A 98 -9.86 12.30 -2.74
N ASP A 99 -9.38 11.85 -3.89
CA ASP A 99 -9.56 10.45 -4.29
C ASP A 99 -8.89 9.53 -3.28
N ILE A 100 -9.58 8.43 -2.97
CA ILE A 100 -9.04 7.38 -2.12
C ILE A 100 -8.26 6.44 -3.07
N PRO A 101 -6.97 6.14 -2.84
CA PRO A 101 -6.15 5.31 -3.73
C PRO A 101 -6.49 3.82 -3.60
N LEU A 102 -7.78 3.48 -3.68
CA LEU A 102 -8.32 2.12 -3.67
C LEU A 102 -7.83 1.31 -4.87
N PRO A 103 -7.81 1.83 -6.12
CA PRO A 103 -7.30 1.06 -7.27
C PRO A 103 -5.85 0.62 -7.05
N GLU A 104 -4.97 1.56 -6.68
CA GLU A 104 -3.55 1.29 -6.46
C GLU A 104 -3.33 0.36 -5.26
N LEU A 105 -4.12 0.53 -4.20
CA LEU A 105 -4.08 -0.36 -3.04
C LEU A 105 -4.48 -1.80 -3.42
N PHE A 106 -5.55 -1.96 -4.21
CA PHE A 106 -6.03 -3.27 -4.63
C PHE A 106 -5.06 -3.95 -5.59
N GLU A 107 -4.42 -3.20 -6.49
CA GLU A 107 -3.34 -3.72 -7.33
C GLU A 107 -2.14 -4.18 -6.50
N ALA A 108 -1.72 -3.36 -5.53
CA ALA A 108 -0.64 -3.71 -4.61
C ALA A 108 -0.98 -4.98 -3.80
N ALA A 109 -2.19 -5.08 -3.27
CA ALA A 109 -2.66 -6.24 -2.52
C ALA A 109 -2.79 -7.50 -3.38
N ARG A 110 -3.27 -7.37 -4.63
CA ARG A 110 -3.36 -8.46 -5.60
C ARG A 110 -2.00 -9.07 -5.89
N SER A 111 -0.95 -8.26 -6.02
CA SER A 111 0.42 -8.77 -6.23
C SER A 111 0.98 -9.56 -5.03
N HIS A 112 0.37 -9.43 -3.85
CA HIS A 112 0.78 -10.09 -2.60
C HIS A 112 -0.20 -11.16 -2.13
N SER A 113 -1.28 -11.42 -2.87
CA SER A 113 -2.29 -12.42 -2.53
C SER A 113 -2.47 -13.41 -3.68
N ALA A 114 -2.22 -14.70 -3.39
CA ALA A 114 -2.41 -15.76 -4.38
C ALA A 114 -3.89 -16.02 -4.71
N ASP A 115 -4.80 -15.68 -3.79
CA ASP A 115 -6.22 -16.00 -3.87
C ASP A 115 -7.09 -14.78 -4.22
N TRP A 116 -6.53 -13.78 -4.91
CA TRP A 116 -7.24 -12.57 -5.30
C TRP A 116 -8.18 -12.84 -6.51
N PRO A 117 -9.51 -12.62 -6.39
CA PRO A 117 -10.43 -12.79 -7.51
C PRO A 117 -10.19 -11.74 -8.62
N ASP A 118 -10.24 -12.14 -9.89
CA ASP A 118 -10.03 -11.23 -11.03
C ASP A 118 -11.00 -10.05 -11.06
N THR A 119 -12.20 -10.23 -10.51
CA THR A 119 -13.26 -9.20 -10.47
C THR A 119 -13.16 -8.28 -9.26
N ALA A 120 -12.38 -8.66 -8.22
CA ALA A 120 -12.32 -7.91 -6.96
C ALA A 120 -11.56 -6.59 -7.14
N GLY A 121 -12.24 -5.49 -6.81
CA GLY A 121 -11.76 -4.12 -6.90
C GLY A 121 -12.00 -3.47 -8.26
N SER A 122 -12.78 -4.11 -9.14
CA SER A 122 -13.05 -3.60 -10.49
C SER A 122 -13.88 -2.32 -10.51
N SER A 123 -14.65 -2.07 -9.45
CA SER A 123 -15.47 -0.86 -9.30
C SER A 123 -14.80 0.25 -8.50
N ALA A 124 -13.50 0.14 -8.17
CA ALA A 124 -12.82 1.10 -7.30
C ALA A 124 -12.86 2.55 -7.84
N GLU A 125 -12.67 2.73 -9.14
CA GLU A 125 -12.78 4.04 -9.78
C GLU A 125 -14.23 4.57 -9.76
N ASP A 126 -15.19 3.70 -10.09
CA ASP A 126 -16.63 4.02 -10.06
C ASP A 126 -17.07 4.42 -8.66
N PHE A 127 -16.58 3.74 -7.63
CA PHE A 127 -16.85 4.07 -6.23
C PHE A 127 -16.32 5.46 -5.86
N ASN A 128 -15.09 5.81 -6.26
CA ASN A 128 -14.55 7.16 -6.02
C ASN A 128 -15.39 8.24 -6.72
N GLN A 129 -15.81 8.00 -7.97
CA GLN A 129 -16.70 8.91 -8.69
C GLN A 129 -18.06 9.03 -7.98
N GLN A 130 -18.59 7.92 -7.48
CA GLN A 130 -19.83 7.88 -6.75
C GLN A 130 -19.75 8.62 -5.41
N VAL A 131 -18.65 8.48 -4.67
CA VAL A 131 -18.37 9.25 -3.47
C VAL A 131 -18.44 10.76 -3.76
N ARG A 132 -17.81 11.22 -4.85
CA ARG A 132 -17.88 12.62 -5.28
C ARG A 132 -19.29 13.05 -5.68
N ARG A 133 -19.99 12.20 -6.43
CA ARG A 133 -21.36 12.47 -6.90
C ARG A 133 -22.34 12.57 -5.73
N THR A 134 -22.32 11.61 -4.82
CA THR A 134 -23.18 11.60 -3.62
C THR A 134 -22.85 12.78 -2.72
N ALA A 135 -21.59 13.21 -2.62
CA ALA A 135 -21.24 14.44 -1.90
C ALA A 135 -21.84 15.70 -2.55
N LEU A 136 -22.01 15.75 -3.88
CA LEU A 136 -22.56 16.90 -4.61
C LEU A 136 -24.09 16.94 -4.67
N GLU A 137 -24.72 15.83 -5.01
CA GLU A 137 -26.14 15.77 -5.35
C GLU A 137 -26.89 14.64 -4.64
N GLY A 138 -26.21 13.88 -3.76
CA GLY A 138 -26.82 12.76 -3.05
C GLY A 138 -28.00 13.17 -2.19
N SER A 139 -29.00 12.30 -2.17
CA SER A 139 -30.10 12.31 -1.21
C SER A 139 -29.60 11.95 0.20
N GLU A 140 -30.41 12.24 1.22
CA GLU A 140 -30.08 11.90 2.61
C GLU A 140 -29.89 10.39 2.81
N GLU A 141 -30.71 9.57 2.15
CA GLU A 141 -30.59 8.10 2.18
C GLU A 141 -29.27 7.63 1.57
N GLU A 142 -28.84 8.23 0.45
CA GLU A 142 -27.56 7.90 -0.19
C GLU A 142 -26.36 8.37 0.64
N LEU A 143 -26.45 9.57 1.23
CA LEU A 143 -25.44 10.06 2.17
C LEU A 143 -25.31 9.14 3.39
N GLN A 144 -26.44 8.68 3.94
CA GLN A 144 -26.44 7.74 5.07
C GLN A 144 -25.86 6.39 4.66
N ARG A 145 -26.26 5.83 3.52
CA ARG A 145 -25.76 4.55 3.01
C ARG A 145 -24.25 4.60 2.75
N LEU A 146 -23.78 5.64 2.08
CA LEU A 146 -22.35 5.80 1.79
C LEU A 146 -21.54 6.07 3.05
N SER A 147 -22.08 6.83 4.03
CA SER A 147 -21.42 7.00 5.33
C SER A 147 -21.22 5.68 6.08
N GLY A 148 -22.18 4.74 5.98
CA GLY A 148 -22.05 3.40 6.55
C GLY A 148 -20.93 2.60 5.88
N VAL A 149 -20.87 2.63 4.55
CA VAL A 149 -19.81 1.96 3.78
C VAL A 149 -18.43 2.55 4.08
N LEU A 150 -18.30 3.87 4.14
CA LEU A 150 -17.05 4.54 4.50
C LEU A 150 -16.60 4.16 5.92
N ALA A 151 -17.53 4.00 6.86
CA ALA A 151 -17.22 3.54 8.21
C ALA A 151 -16.72 2.09 8.24
N GLU A 152 -17.33 1.19 7.45
CA GLU A 152 -16.87 -0.19 7.31
C GLU A 152 -15.47 -0.27 6.67
N LEU A 153 -15.25 0.49 5.59
CA LEU A 153 -13.93 0.59 4.93
C LEU A 153 -12.88 1.16 5.88
N LYS A 154 -13.22 2.19 6.65
CA LYS A 154 -12.33 2.76 7.66
C LYS A 154 -11.99 1.74 8.75
N GLN A 155 -12.95 0.97 9.24
CA GLN A 155 -12.70 -0.06 10.24
C GLN A 155 -11.70 -1.12 9.72
N LEU A 156 -11.80 -1.48 8.44
CA LEU A 156 -10.82 -2.35 7.80
C LEU A 156 -9.45 -1.65 7.66
N ALA A 157 -9.42 -0.36 7.32
CA ALA A 157 -8.18 0.40 7.20
C ALA A 157 -7.43 0.51 8.53
N ASP A 158 -8.16 0.74 9.62
CA ASP A 158 -7.62 0.84 10.98
C ASP A 158 -7.14 -0.51 11.54
N SER A 159 -7.50 -1.63 10.91
CA SER A 159 -7.04 -2.97 11.33
C SER A 159 -5.55 -3.23 11.03
N VAL A 160 -4.95 -2.43 10.15
CA VAL A 160 -3.54 -2.53 9.77
C VAL A 160 -2.80 -1.33 10.32
N ASP A 161 -1.86 -1.59 11.22
CA ASP A 161 -1.10 -0.52 11.87
C ASP A 161 -0.05 0.10 10.92
N THR A 162 -0.28 1.36 10.54
CA THR A 162 0.62 2.21 9.74
C THR A 162 1.19 3.39 10.54
N SER A 163 1.20 3.31 11.87
CA SER A 163 1.58 4.43 12.75
C SER A 163 3.07 4.79 12.67
N ILE A 164 3.95 3.81 12.49
CA ILE A 164 5.41 4.00 12.50
C ILE A 164 6.01 3.55 11.17
N ALA A 165 6.53 4.52 10.42
CA ALA A 165 7.31 4.27 9.21
C ALA A 165 8.72 3.79 9.60
N SER A 166 9.02 2.52 9.36
CA SER A 166 10.34 1.95 9.59
C SER A 166 10.60 0.76 8.66
N ARG A 167 11.88 0.50 8.38
CA ARG A 167 12.31 -0.65 7.56
C ARG A 167 11.76 -1.97 8.10
N GLU A 168 11.79 -2.15 9.41
CA GLU A 168 11.26 -3.34 10.07
C GLU A 168 9.75 -3.45 9.90
N ARG A 169 9.02 -2.34 10.00
CA ARG A 169 7.57 -2.32 9.79
C ARG A 169 7.20 -2.66 8.35
N TYR A 170 7.91 -2.13 7.35
CA TYR A 170 7.68 -2.43 5.94
C TYR A 170 7.85 -3.92 5.64
N LEU A 171 8.92 -4.53 6.17
CA LEU A 171 9.16 -5.96 6.02
C LEU A 171 8.13 -6.81 6.76
N THR A 172 7.70 -6.36 7.94
CA THR A 172 6.66 -7.05 8.72
C THR A 172 5.31 -6.97 8.01
N LEU A 173 4.95 -5.82 7.46
CA LEU A 173 3.74 -5.64 6.66
C LEU A 173 3.72 -6.61 5.48
N LEU A 174 4.80 -6.70 4.70
CA LEU A 174 4.88 -7.65 3.58
C LEU A 174 4.81 -9.12 4.00
N ALA A 175 5.25 -9.45 5.21
CA ALA A 175 5.14 -10.81 5.73
C ALA A 175 3.75 -11.10 6.28
N ASP A 176 3.00 -10.07 6.65
CA ASP A 176 1.65 -10.19 7.19
C ASP A 176 0.63 -10.45 6.09
N LYS A 177 -0.20 -11.48 6.28
CA LYS A 177 -1.31 -11.82 5.39
C LYS A 177 -2.59 -11.05 5.69
N ASN A 178 -2.62 -10.30 6.79
CA ASN A 178 -3.80 -9.55 7.19
C ASN A 178 -4.08 -8.36 6.28
N TRP A 179 -3.04 -7.63 5.82
CA TRP A 179 -3.27 -6.43 5.01
C TRP A 179 -3.82 -6.72 3.61
N PRO A 180 -3.37 -7.76 2.85
CA PRO A 180 -3.99 -8.08 1.57
C PRO A 180 -5.40 -8.65 1.77
N GLU A 181 -5.65 -9.36 2.88
CA GLU A 181 -7.00 -9.83 3.20
C GLU A 181 -7.94 -8.66 3.54
N ALA A 182 -7.47 -7.67 4.29
CA ALA A 182 -8.22 -6.46 4.59
C ALA A 182 -8.50 -5.65 3.31
N ALA A 183 -7.51 -5.46 2.44
CA ALA A 183 -7.72 -4.85 1.12
C ALA A 183 -8.73 -5.63 0.27
N ARG A 184 -8.70 -6.96 0.30
CA ARG A 184 -9.70 -7.79 -0.39
C ARG A 184 -11.10 -7.54 0.14
N ARG A 185 -11.28 -7.51 1.46
CA ARG A 185 -12.59 -7.23 2.07
C ARG A 185 -13.07 -5.83 1.70
N MET A 186 -12.17 -4.84 1.63
CA MET A 186 -12.51 -3.51 1.11
C MET A 186 -12.98 -3.58 -0.34
N ALA A 187 -12.28 -4.34 -1.19
CA ALA A 187 -12.65 -4.53 -2.58
C ALA A 187 -14.04 -5.19 -2.72
N ASP A 188 -14.34 -6.20 -1.90
CA ASP A 188 -15.65 -6.87 -1.88
C ASP A 188 -16.79 -5.89 -1.46
N ILE A 189 -16.53 -5.01 -0.48
CA ILE A 189 -17.48 -3.97 -0.05
C ILE A 189 -17.71 -2.95 -1.17
N VAL A 190 -16.63 -2.51 -1.81
CA VAL A 190 -16.65 -1.55 -2.93
C VAL A 190 -17.43 -2.11 -4.12
N ASP A 191 -17.14 -3.35 -4.52
CA ASP A 191 -17.86 -4.02 -5.62
C ASP A 191 -19.32 -4.36 -5.29
N GLY A 192 -19.61 -4.60 -4.00
CA GLY A 192 -20.97 -4.77 -3.50
C GLY A 192 -21.78 -3.47 -3.45
N PHE A 193 -21.11 -2.31 -3.47
CA PHE A 193 -21.76 -1.01 -3.43
C PHE A 193 -22.31 -0.63 -4.80
N LYS A 194 -23.55 -1.07 -5.07
CA LYS A 194 -24.36 -0.56 -6.18
C LYS A 194 -25.39 0.41 -5.63
N THR A 195 -25.35 1.66 -6.08
CA THR A 195 -26.53 2.53 -6.04
C THR A 195 -27.62 1.89 -6.89
N GLY A 196 -28.83 1.77 -6.35
CA GLY A 196 -29.95 1.20 -7.08
C GLY A 196 -30.18 1.94 -8.39
N ASP A 197 -30.49 1.17 -9.44
CA ASP A 197 -31.17 1.67 -10.64
C ASP A 197 -32.52 2.34 -10.29
#